data_AF-A0A355TZR4-F1
#
_entry.id   AF-A0A355TZR4-F1
#
_cell.length_a   1.000
_cell.length_b   1.000
_cell.length_c   1.000
_cell.angle_alpha   90.00
_cell.angle_beta   90.00
_cell.angle_gamma   90.00
#
_symmetry.space_group_name_H-M   'P 1'
#
loop_
_entity.id
_entity.type
_entity.pdbx_description
1 polymer ?
#
loop_
_entity_poly.entity_id
_entity_poly.type
_entity_poly.pdbx_seq_one_letter_code
_entity_poly.pdbx_strand_id
1 'polypeptide(L)'
;MAYNQDKIDAYKVKLDIINKKIKTLNAQKNKLEKQIRDMEDREIINVVRQNECTVPTLANDLALAHILRQNNLTQADVIELINDLGGQENEKIENNQV
;
A
#
# COMPACT_ATOMS: atom_id res chain seq x y z
N MET A 1 2.60 33.23 52.52
CA MET A 1 1.74 32.93 51.34
C MET A 1 2.49 32.93 50.00
N ALA A 2 3.65 33.58 49.83
CA ALA A 2 4.39 33.64 48.55
C ALA A 2 5.04 32.31 48.09
N TYR A 3 5.53 31.47 49.02
CA TYR A 3 6.30 30.26 48.68
C TYR A 3 5.57 29.23 47.80
N ASN A 4 4.26 29.07 47.99
CA ASN A 4 3.48 28.14 47.17
C ASN A 4 3.16 28.73 45.78
N GLN A 5 3.14 30.05 45.65
CA GLN A 5 2.89 30.74 44.38
C GLN A 5 4.06 30.54 43.41
N ASP A 6 5.30 30.72 43.89
CA ASP A 6 6.50 30.49 43.08
C ASP A 6 6.60 29.05 42.56
N LYS A 7 6.19 28.07 43.38
CA LYS A 7 6.12 26.66 42.96
C LYS A 7 5.04 26.42 41.91
N ILE A 8 3.86 27.01 42.07
CA ILE A 8 2.78 26.93 41.07
C ILE A 8 3.25 27.50 39.74
N ASP A 9 3.92 28.65 39.76
CA ASP A 9 4.39 29.30 38.55
C ASP A 9 5.53 28.51 37.87
N ALA A 10 6.44 27.91 38.64
CA ALA A 10 7.42 26.97 38.12
C ALA A 10 6.78 25.74 37.47
N TYR A 11 5.69 25.19 38.04
CA TYR A 11 4.97 24.08 37.43
C TYR A 11 4.24 24.47 36.14
N LYS A 12 3.64 25.66 36.08
CA LYS A 12 3.03 26.18 34.85
C LYS A 12 4.05 26.32 33.72
N VAL A 13 5.26 26.80 34.01
CA VAL A 13 6.35 26.89 33.02
C VAL A 13 6.74 25.49 32.51
N LYS A 14 6.92 24.52 33.40
CA LYS A 14 7.23 23.14 33.01
C LYS A 14 6.13 22.53 32.13
N LEU A 15 4.86 22.79 32.48
CA LEU A 15 3.71 22.34 31.71
C LEU A 15 3.70 22.96 30.31
N ASP A 16 3.97 24.26 30.18
CA ASP A 16 4.04 24.93 28.87
C ASP A 16 5.17 24.36 27.99
N ILE A 17 6.33 24.08 28.58
CA ILE A 17 7.45 23.45 27.88
C ILE A 17 7.05 22.07 27.34
N ILE A 18 6.36 21.26 28.17
CA ILE A 18 5.88 19.93 27.75
C ILE A 18 4.84 20.07 26.63
N ASN A 19 3.89 21.00 26.77
CA ASN A 19 2.87 21.25 25.75
C ASN A 19 3.49 21.67 24.40
N LYS A 20 4.53 22.50 24.42
CA LYS A 20 5.29 22.87 23.21
C LYS A 20 5.96 21.65 22.58
N LYS A 21 6.62 20.80 23.37
CA LYS A 21 7.22 19.55 22.88
C LYS A 21 6.18 18.62 22.24
N ILE A 22 5.02 18.45 22.88
CA ILE A 22 3.92 17.64 22.34
C ILE A 22 3.46 18.19 20.97
N LYS A 23 3.28 19.51 20.86
CA LYS A 23 2.90 20.14 19.58
C LYS A 23 3.93 19.88 18.49
N THR A 24 5.22 20.02 18.78
CA THR A 24 6.30 19.74 17.83
C THR A 24 6.31 18.27 17.41
N LEU A 25 6.20 17.34 18.37
CA LEU A 25 6.17 15.90 18.09
C LEU A 25 4.96 15.51 17.23
N ASN A 26 3.79 16.08 17.50
CA ASN A 26 2.59 15.85 16.68
C ASN A 26 2.79 16.35 15.24
N ALA A 27 3.43 17.51 15.05
CA ALA A 27 3.73 18.01 13.72
C ALA A 27 4.71 17.09 12.96
N GLN A 28 5.72 16.56 13.65
CA GLN A 28 6.66 15.59 13.09
C GLN A 28 5.98 14.27 12.73
N LYS A 29 5.12 13.75 13.61
CA LYS A 29 4.30 12.55 13.37
C LYS A 29 3.46 12.73 12.10
N ASN A 30 2.69 13.82 11.99
CA ASN A 30 1.84 14.07 10.82
C ASN A 30 2.65 14.18 9.52
N LYS A 31 3.85 14.75 9.58
CA LYS A 31 4.77 14.82 8.43
C LYS A 31 5.23 13.42 8.00
N LEU A 32 5.63 12.59 8.95
CA LEU A 32 6.03 11.20 8.67
C LEU A 32 4.88 10.39 8.09
N GLU A 33 3.68 10.48 8.68
CA GLU A 33 2.48 9.81 8.16
C GLU A 33 2.17 10.23 6.71
N LYS A 34 2.36 11.52 6.37
CA LYS A 34 2.21 11.98 4.99
C LYS A 34 3.29 11.37 4.09
N GLN A 35 4.55 11.37 4.52
CA GLN A 35 5.65 10.81 3.72
C GLN A 35 5.47 9.31 3.48
N ILE A 36 4.95 8.56 4.45
CA ILE A 36 4.62 7.14 4.30
C ILE A 36 3.58 6.96 3.20
N ARG A 37 2.43 7.67 3.28
CA ARG A 37 1.39 7.60 2.24
C ARG A 37 1.92 7.97 0.85
N ASP A 38 2.69 9.05 0.75
CA ASP A 38 3.27 9.50 -0.51
C ASP A 38 4.25 8.44 -1.10
N MET A 39 4.91 7.62 -0.26
CA MET A 39 5.76 6.52 -0.72
C MET A 39 4.93 5.30 -1.12
N GLU A 40 3.93 4.93 -0.34
CA GLU A 40 3.00 3.83 -0.66
C GLU A 40 2.32 4.07 -2.01
N ASP A 41 1.82 5.30 -2.25
CA ASP A 41 1.21 5.69 -3.53
C ASP A 41 2.19 5.59 -4.71
N ARG A 42 3.46 5.99 -4.50
CA ARG A 42 4.51 5.87 -5.52
C ARG A 42 4.86 4.42 -5.82
N GLU A 43 4.88 3.56 -4.80
CA GLU A 43 5.18 2.15 -4.96
C GLU A 43 4.09 1.47 -5.81
N ILE A 44 2.81 1.78 -5.55
CA ILE A 44 1.70 1.34 -6.40
C ILE A 44 1.92 1.76 -7.85
N ILE A 45 2.20 3.05 -8.09
CA ILE A 45 2.44 3.56 -9.47
C ILE A 45 3.65 2.88 -10.12
N ASN A 46 4.71 2.62 -9.36
CA ASN A 46 5.89 1.94 -9.88
C ASN A 46 5.59 0.49 -10.26
N VAL A 47 4.83 -0.24 -9.46
CA VAL A 47 4.39 -1.61 -9.77
C VAL A 47 3.54 -1.62 -11.04
N VAL A 48 2.60 -0.68 -11.16
CA VAL A 48 1.77 -0.51 -12.37
C VAL A 48 2.67 -0.27 -13.60
N ARG A 49 3.66 0.61 -13.49
CA ARG A 49 4.57 0.94 -14.59
C ARG A 49 5.52 -0.21 -14.95
N GLN A 50 6.09 -0.90 -13.97
CA GLN A 50 7.05 -1.99 -14.19
C GLN A 50 6.44 -3.19 -14.88
N ASN A 51 5.15 -3.46 -14.62
CA ASN A 51 4.42 -4.55 -15.27
C ASN A 51 3.71 -4.11 -16.56
N GLU A 52 4.04 -2.91 -17.08
CA GLU A 52 3.38 -2.30 -18.24
C GLU A 52 1.84 -2.26 -18.14
N CYS A 53 1.31 -2.31 -16.91
CA CYS A 53 -0.13 -2.33 -16.69
C CYS A 53 -0.69 -0.95 -17.05
N THR A 54 -1.62 -0.92 -18.00
CA THR A 54 -2.41 0.29 -18.27
C THR A 54 -3.62 0.34 -17.32
N VAL A 55 -4.19 1.54 -17.11
CA VAL A 55 -5.44 1.68 -16.33
C VAL A 55 -6.56 0.75 -16.86
N PRO A 56 -6.76 0.61 -18.18
CA PRO A 56 -7.66 -0.41 -18.74
C PRO A 56 -7.30 -1.85 -18.35
N THR A 57 -6.02 -2.24 -18.38
CA THR A 57 -5.58 -3.59 -18.00
C THR A 57 -5.92 -3.89 -16.53
N LEU A 58 -5.60 -2.96 -15.62
CA LEU A 58 -5.93 -3.08 -14.20
C LEU A 58 -7.44 -3.17 -13.93
N ALA A 59 -8.24 -2.40 -14.66
CA ALA A 59 -9.70 -2.46 -14.54
C ALA A 59 -10.24 -3.83 -14.97
N ASN A 60 -9.70 -4.39 -16.06
CA ASN A 60 -10.06 -5.72 -16.52
C ASN A 60 -9.62 -6.81 -15.52
N ASP A 61 -8.40 -6.71 -14.98
CA ASP A 61 -7.87 -7.66 -13.99
C ASP A 61 -8.69 -7.63 -12.70
N LEU A 62 -9.09 -6.45 -12.24
CA LEU A 62 -9.97 -6.28 -11.08
C LEU A 62 -11.37 -6.85 -11.33
N ALA A 63 -11.93 -6.60 -12.53
CA ALA A 63 -13.23 -7.16 -12.91
C ALA A 63 -13.18 -8.69 -12.99
N LEU A 64 -12.11 -9.25 -13.57
CA LEU A 64 -11.87 -10.69 -13.62
C LEU A 64 -11.74 -11.27 -12.21
N ALA A 65 -10.92 -10.68 -11.35
CA ALA A 65 -10.77 -11.12 -9.96
C ALA A 65 -12.09 -11.07 -9.18
N HIS A 66 -12.95 -10.08 -9.46
CA HIS A 66 -14.29 -9.99 -8.88
C HIS A 66 -15.20 -11.14 -9.34
N ILE A 67 -15.23 -11.42 -10.66
CA ILE A 67 -16.01 -12.53 -11.23
C ILE A 67 -15.54 -13.87 -10.64
N LEU A 68 -14.23 -14.10 -10.56
CA LEU A 68 -13.68 -15.33 -9.99
C LEU A 68 -14.12 -15.54 -8.53
N ARG A 69 -14.06 -14.49 -7.71
CA ARG A 69 -14.53 -14.56 -6.30
C ARG A 69 -16.03 -14.80 -6.20
N GLN A 70 -16.84 -14.14 -7.03
CA GLN A 70 -18.30 -14.35 -7.04
C GLN A 70 -18.67 -15.80 -7.37
N ASN A 71 -17.85 -16.47 -8.18
CA ASN A 71 -18.06 -17.86 -8.57
C ASN A 71 -17.29 -18.85 -7.68
N ASN A 72 -16.67 -18.40 -6.57
CA ASN A 72 -15.80 -19.19 -5.69
C ASN A 72 -14.68 -19.95 -6.42
N LEU A 73 -14.23 -19.42 -7.57
CA LEU A 73 -13.15 -20.00 -8.34
C LEU A 73 -11.80 -19.53 -7.78
N THR A 74 -10.94 -20.50 -7.50
CA THR A 74 -9.55 -20.28 -7.12
C THR A 74 -8.67 -20.14 -8.36
N GLN A 75 -7.44 -19.67 -8.18
CA GLN A 75 -6.45 -19.62 -9.24
C GLN A 75 -6.20 -21.02 -9.86
N ALA A 76 -6.21 -22.07 -9.04
CA ALA A 76 -6.02 -23.44 -9.51
C ALA A 76 -7.16 -23.89 -10.43
N ASP A 77 -8.41 -23.61 -10.04
CA ASP A 77 -9.59 -23.97 -10.84
C ASP A 77 -9.56 -23.28 -12.22
N VAL A 78 -9.11 -22.03 -12.27
CA VAL A 78 -8.97 -21.28 -13.53
C VAL A 78 -7.87 -21.86 -14.42
N ILE A 79 -6.72 -22.22 -13.83
CA ILE A 79 -5.61 -22.85 -14.58
C ILE A 79 -6.04 -24.21 -15.14
N GLU A 80 -6.76 -25.01 -14.35
CA GLU A 80 -7.32 -26.29 -14.79
C GLU A 80 -8.30 -26.09 -15.96
N LEU A 81 -9.24 -25.15 -15.84
CA LEU A 81 -10.16 -24.77 -16.93
C LEU A 81 -9.43 -24.34 -18.21
N ILE A 82 -8.37 -23.56 -18.11
CA ILE A 82 -7.58 -23.12 -19.28
C ILE A 82 -6.85 -24.30 -19.93
N ASN A 83 -6.31 -25.21 -19.12
CA ASN A 83 -5.65 -26.42 -19.61
C ASN A 83 -6.65 -27.38 -20.28
N ASP A 84 -7.84 -27.56 -19.70
CA ASP A 84 -8.92 -28.39 -20.23
C ASP A 84 -9.50 -27.84 -21.54
N LEU A 85 -9.54 -26.51 -21.68
CA LEU A 85 -10.01 -25.82 -22.88
C LEU A 85 -8.92 -25.68 -23.98
N GLY A 86 -7.74 -26.28 -23.78
CA GLY A 86 -6.70 -26.38 -24.80
C GLY A 86 -5.74 -25.18 -24.91
N GLY A 87 -5.54 -24.42 -23.83
CA GLY A 87 -4.67 -23.23 -23.81
C GLY A 87 -3.16 -23.48 -23.94
N GLN A 88 -2.70 -24.69 -24.26
CA GLN A 88 -1.28 -25.02 -24.43
C GLN A 88 -0.94 -25.53 -25.84
N GLU A 89 -1.23 -24.76 -26.88
CA GLU A 89 -0.56 -24.93 -28.17
C GLU A 89 -0.12 -23.57 -28.70
N ASN A 90 1.09 -23.12 -28.33
CA ASN A 90 1.98 -22.30 -29.16
C ASN A 90 3.39 -22.05 -28.57
N GLU A 91 3.91 -22.91 -27.69
CA GLU A 91 5.34 -22.89 -27.34
C GLU A 91 5.91 -24.32 -27.32
N LYS A 92 6.08 -24.90 -28.52
CA LYS A 92 7.04 -25.99 -28.73
C LYS A 92 8.00 -25.60 -29.85
N ILE A 93 9.06 -24.90 -29.42
CA ILE A 93 10.46 -25.14 -29.80
C ILE A 93 10.75 -25.09 -31.31
N GLU A 94 10.97 -23.87 -31.82
CA GLU A 94 12.10 -23.68 -32.75
C GLU A 94 13.37 -24.10 -32.00
N ASN A 95 13.85 -25.31 -32.27
CA ASN A 95 15.24 -25.76 -32.20
C ASN A 95 15.28 -27.28 -32.08
N ASN A 96 15.30 -27.98 -33.22
CA ASN A 96 16.23 -29.08 -33.43
C ASN A 96 16.32 -29.44 -34.93
N GLN A 97 17.43 -29.00 -35.53
CA GLN A 97 18.33 -29.79 -36.39
C GLN A 97 17.69 -30.76 -37.41
N VAL A 98 17.76 -30.40 -38.70
CA VAL A 98 18.56 -31.11 -39.73
C VAL A 98 19.12 -30.07 -40.70
#